data_AF-A0A1L8N0C6-F1
#
_entry.id   AF-A0A1L8N0C6-F1
#
_cell.length_a   1.000
_cell.length_b   1.000
_cell.length_c   1.000
_cell.angle_alpha   90.00
_cell.angle_beta   90.00
_cell.angle_gamma   90.00
#
_symmetry.space_group_name_H-M   'P 1'
#
loop_
_entity.id
_entity.type
_entity.pdbx_description
1 polymer ?
#
loop_
_entity_poly.entity_id
_entity_poly.type
_entity_poly.pdbx_seq_one_letter_code
_entity_poly.pdbx_strand_id
1 'polypeptide(L)' 'MEFLNNLIEYYDELYPVSKKQKDFYSNILETTKIPAKILGIGCSIGTLEHHLARLGNDVTGIDNC' A
#
# COMPACT_ATOMS: atom_id res chain seq x y z
N MET A 1 -1.06 -2.25 21.59
CA MET A 1 -2.31 -2.07 20.84
C MET A 1 -2.88 -0.66 21.00
N GLU A 2 -2.96 -0.10 22.22
CA GLU A 2 -3.53 1.24 22.45
C GLU A 2 -2.77 2.39 21.76
N PHE A 3 -1.44 2.34 21.72
CA PHE A 3 -0.61 3.36 21.04
C PHE A 3 -0.81 3.38 19.52
N LEU A 4 -1.01 2.21 18.90
CA LEU A 4 -1.23 2.13 17.44
C LEU A 4 -2.62 2.63 17.06
N ASN A 5 -3.64 2.37 17.89
CA ASN A 5 -5.01 2.81 17.63
C ASN A 5 -5.14 4.33 17.58
N ASN A 6 -4.46 5.06 18.48
CA ASN A 6 -4.47 6.52 18.47
C ASN A 6 -3.60 7.12 17.34
N LEU A 7 -2.66 6.34 16.80
CA LEU A 7 -1.78 6.79 15.72
C LEU A 7 -2.34 6.43 14.34
N ILE A 8 -3.17 5.40 14.23
CA ILE A 8 -3.75 4.90 12.98
C ILE A 8 -4.43 6.00 12.18
N GLU A 9 -5.19 6.88 12.86
CA GLU A 9 -5.90 7.98 12.19
C GLU A 9 -4.94 8.99 11.53
N TYR A 10 -3.73 9.14 12.07
CA TYR A 10 -2.72 10.08 11.57
C TYR A 10 -1.58 9.41 10.81
N TYR A 11 -1.54 8.08 10.75
CA TYR A 11 -0.40 7.35 10.22
C TYR A 11 -0.16 7.66 8.75
N ASP A 12 -1.24 7.78 7.96
CA ASP A 12 -1.16 8.13 6.54
C ASP A 12 -0.64 9.57 6.33
N GLU A 13 -0.90 10.48 7.27
CA GLU A 13 -0.37 11.85 7.24
C GLU A 13 1.11 11.90 7.65
N LEU A 14 1.49 11.11 8.65
CA LEU A 14 2.86 11.05 9.17
C LEU A 14 3.80 10.26 8.24
N TYR A 15 3.28 9.22 7.60
CA TYR A 15 4.02 8.27 6.78
C TYR A 15 3.31 8.02 5.44
N PRO A 16 3.11 9.08 4.61
CA PRO A 16 2.44 8.92 3.34
C PRO A 16 3.27 8.04 2.40
N VAL A 17 2.60 7.37 1.44
CA VAL A 17 3.30 6.64 0.38
C VAL A 17 4.25 7.59 -0.35
N SER A 18 5.54 7.30 -0.20
CA SER A 18 6.60 8.16 -0.71
C SER A 18 6.60 8.17 -2.24
N LYS A 19 7.08 9.27 -2.84
CA LYS A 19 7.25 9.35 -4.29
C LYS A 19 8.10 8.18 -4.83
N LYS A 20 9.16 7.79 -4.13
CA LYS A 20 10.02 6.65 -4.52
C LYS A 20 9.25 5.33 -4.61
N GLN A 21 8.34 5.07 -3.66
CA GLN A 21 7.49 3.88 -3.71
C GLN A 21 6.54 3.93 -4.90
N LYS A 22 5.92 5.09 -5.18
CA LYS A 22 5.03 5.27 -6.32
C LYS A 22 5.76 5.05 -7.65
N ASP A 23 6.94 5.65 -7.79
CA ASP A 23 7.77 5.54 -8.99
C ASP A 23 8.21 4.08 -9.19
N PHE A 24 8.60 3.37 -8.12
CA PHE A 24 8.97 1.96 -8.19
C PHE A 24 7.84 1.09 -8.73
N TYR A 25 6.63 1.21 -8.18
CA TYR A 25 5.49 0.41 -8.62
C TYR A 25 4.99 0.81 -10.01
N SER A 26 5.05 2.10 -10.36
CA SER A 26 4.69 2.55 -11.70
C SER A 26 5.61 1.93 -12.76
N ASN A 27 6.92 1.90 -12.49
CA ASN A 27 7.91 1.34 -13.41
C ASN A 27 7.79 -0.18 -13.54
N ILE A 28 7.64 -0.90 -12.42
CA ILE A 28 7.58 -2.38 -12.47
C ILE A 28 6.28 -2.89 -13.09
N LEU A 29 5.19 -2.10 -12.98
CA LEU A 29 3.89 -2.46 -13.52
C LEU A 29 3.64 -1.90 -14.93
N GLU A 30 4.54 -1.10 -15.49
CA GLU A 30 4.36 -0.41 -16.78
C GLU A 30 3.98 -1.36 -17.92
N THR A 31 4.55 -2.57 -17.93
CA THR A 31 4.30 -3.60 -18.94
C THR A 31 3.26 -4.64 -18.54
N THR A 32 2.68 -4.51 -17.34
CA THR A 32 1.74 -5.48 -16.79
C THR A 32 0.31 -5.15 -17.22
N LYS A 33 -0.46 -6.17 -17.60
CA LYS A 33 -1.88 -6.00 -17.93
C LYS A 33 -2.67 -5.64 -16.68
N ILE A 34 -3.49 -4.59 -16.76
CA ILE A 34 -4.39 -4.18 -15.67
C ILE A 34 -5.63 -5.10 -15.64
N PRO A 35 -6.09 -5.54 -14.44
CA PRO A 35 -5.47 -5.30 -13.14
C PRO A 35 -4.23 -6.17 -12.93
N ALA A 36 -3.12 -5.57 -12.51
CA ALA A 36 -1.99 -6.34 -12.00
C ALA A 36 -2.39 -6.97 -10.67
N LYS A 37 -2.00 -8.22 -10.44
CA LYS A 37 -2.25 -8.93 -9.17
C LYS A 37 -1.06 -8.73 -8.24
N ILE A 38 -1.30 -8.13 -7.07
CA ILE A 38 -0.26 -7.71 -6.13
C ILE A 38 -0.57 -8.30 -4.76
N LEU A 39 0.41 -8.99 -4.17
CA LEU A 39 0.34 -9.48 -2.79
C LEU A 39 1.33 -8.66 -1.94
N GLY A 40 0.81 -7.86 -1.01
CA GLY A 40 1.59 -7.17 0.02
C GLY A 40 1.71 -8.05 1.27
N ILE A 41 2.93 -8.40 1.65
CA ILE A 41 3.23 -9.15 2.89
C ILE A 41 3.80 -8.17 3.90
N GLY A 42 3.22 -8.11 5.10
CA GLY A 42 3.56 -7.10 6.10
C GLY A 42 2.94 -5.74 5.77
N CYS A 43 1.66 -5.73 5.34
CA CYS A 43 0.98 -4.53 4.87
C CYS A 43 0.66 -3.52 5.98
N SER A 44 0.79 -3.90 7.25
CA SER A 44 0.39 -3.13 8.41
C SER A 44 -1.04 -2.60 8.23
N ILE A 45 -1.23 -1.29 8.22
CA ILE A 45 -2.54 -0.65 8.02
C ILE A 45 -2.99 -0.57 6.55
N GLY A 46 -2.15 -0.99 5.60
CA GLY A 46 -2.50 -1.14 4.19
C GLY A 46 -2.42 0.14 3.35
N THR A 47 -1.72 1.19 3.78
CA THR A 47 -1.65 2.49 3.07
C THR A 47 -1.15 2.35 1.63
N LEU A 48 -0.10 1.57 1.42
CA LEU A 48 0.48 1.34 0.09
C LEU A 48 -0.46 0.48 -0.77
N GLU A 49 -1.00 -0.59 -0.19
CA GLU A 49 -1.93 -1.50 -0.85
C GLU A 49 -3.17 -0.76 -1.33
N HIS A 50 -3.72 0.11 -0.47
CA HIS A 50 -4.86 0.96 -0.81
C HIS A 50 -4.52 1.93 -1.94
N HIS A 51 -3.32 2.53 -1.91
CA HIS A 51 -2.85 3.38 -3.01
C HIS A 51 -2.79 2.60 -4.34
N LEU A 52 -2.20 1.40 -4.33
CA LEU A 52 -2.06 0.56 -5.52
C LEU A 52 -3.42 0.06 -6.05
N ALA A 53 -4.37 -0.25 -5.17
CA ALA A 53 -5.73 -0.62 -5.54
C ALA A 53 -6.47 0.54 -6.22
N ARG A 54 -6.29 1.78 -5.73
CA ARG A 54 -6.86 2.98 -6.36
C ARG A 54 -6.31 3.27 -7.76
N LEU A 55 -5.16 2.70 -8.12
CA LEU A 55 -4.61 2.75 -9.48
C LEU A 55 -5.21 1.68 -10.41
N GLY A 56 -6.18 0.89 -9.93
CA GLY A 56 -6.88 -0.12 -10.72
C GLY A 56 -6.27 -1.53 -10.65
N ASN A 57 -5.39 -1.78 -9.68
CA ASN A 57 -4.79 -3.10 -9.48
C ASN A 57 -5.64 -3.99 -8.56
N ASP A 58 -5.46 -5.30 -8.68
CA ASP A 58 -6.05 -6.31 -7.80
C ASP A 58 -5.04 -6.60 -6.68
N VAL A 59 -5.28 -6.01 -5.50
CA VAL A 59 -4.31 -5.98 -4.40
C VAL A 59 -4.85 -6.74 -3.19
N THR A 60 -4.05 -7.67 -2.68
CA THR A 60 -4.28 -8.35 -1.41
C THR A 60 -3.16 -8.00 -0.43
N GLY A 61 -3.49 -7.50 0.74
CA GLY A 61 -2.55 -7.29 1.85
C GLY A 61 -2.73 -8.35 2.93
N ILE A 62 -1.63 -8.89 3.45
CA ILE A 62 -1.62 -9.76 4.63
C ILE A 62 -0.65 -9.23 5.68
N ASP A 63 -1.05 -9.32 6.94
CA ASP A 63 -0.22 -9.00 8.09
C ASP A 63 -0.58 -9.91 9.27
N ASN A 64 0.34 -10.05 10.22
CA ASN A 64 0.18 -10.80 11.47
C ASN A 64 -0.13 -9.89 12.69
N CYS A 65 -0.41 -8.60 12.45
CA CYS A 65 -0.70 -7.59 13.47
C CYS A 65 -2.05 -7.77 14.17
#